data_AF-A0A534B0U3-F1
#
_entry.id   AF-A0A534B0U3-F1
#
_cell.length_a   1.000
_cell.length_b   1.000
_cell.length_c   1.000
_cell.angle_alpha   90.00
_cell.angle_beta   90.00
_cell.angle_gamma   90.00
#
_symmetry.space_group_name_H-M   'P 1'
#
loop_
_entity.id
_entity.type
_entity.pdbx_description
1 polymer ?
#
loop_
_entity_poly.entity_id
_entity_poly.type
_entity_poly.pdbx_seq_one_letter_code
_entity_poly.pdbx_strand_id
1 'polypeptide(L)'
;MSQPLRRSPRWLIASVLLVFALALAGSAQAPAGTSVLPPGTLGPTDMQRATARKVGRILEEAHYSRASLDERMSEVVYHRFLEFLDGQRSYFVASDIEEFNAYGKQFGDMIRTGSIDPAYLIFARFQQRNRERLQHALALLKTEPDFTVNESFEFDRTHAPWPADAATMDELWRKRVKNDALSLMLAGKQWPDAAEVLRKRYERVLKRVDQVTSEDVFEGLMNSYARAFDPHSSYFSPRSSEEYRIQMSLNYEGIGASLQIVDDYVTIMNVLEGGPAAMAGTLTTNDRITGVGQGH
;
A
#
# COMPACT_ATOMS: atom_id res chain seq x y z
N MET A 1 54.34 36.88 -73.60
CA MET A 1 53.05 37.54 -73.93
C MET A 1 51.91 36.64 -73.48
N SER A 2 51.06 37.16 -72.59
CA SER A 2 49.61 36.90 -72.43
C SER A 2 49.07 35.45 -72.42
N GLN A 3 48.66 35.04 -71.22
CA GLN A 3 47.55 34.12 -70.90
C GLN A 3 46.23 34.42 -71.70
N PRO A 4 45.18 33.57 -71.74
CA PRO A 4 44.69 32.71 -70.64
C PRO A 4 44.06 31.33 -70.97
N LEU A 5 43.83 30.61 -69.87
CA LEU A 5 43.12 29.33 -69.71
C LEU A 5 41.67 29.36 -70.24
N ARG A 6 41.31 28.35 -71.03
CA ARG A 6 39.94 28.06 -71.49
C ARG A 6 39.25 27.07 -70.56
N ARG A 7 38.02 27.42 -70.18
CA ARG A 7 37.04 26.61 -69.43
C ARG A 7 36.26 25.64 -70.33
N SER A 8 35.61 24.69 -69.65
CA SER A 8 34.29 24.06 -69.90
C SER A 8 34.28 22.63 -70.47
N PRO A 9 33.18 21.86 -70.34
CA PRO A 9 32.18 21.81 -69.25
C PRO A 9 31.92 20.37 -68.73
N ARG A 10 31.26 20.31 -67.57
CA ARG A 10 30.65 19.12 -66.96
C ARG A 10 29.39 18.72 -67.74
N TRP A 11 29.02 17.42 -67.67
CA TRP A 11 27.71 16.72 -67.89
C TRP A 11 28.06 15.32 -68.49
N LEU A 12 27.81 14.15 -67.88
CA LEU A 12 26.53 13.49 -67.54
C LEU A 12 26.77 12.15 -66.76
N ILE A 13 25.87 11.85 -65.80
CA ILE A 13 25.30 10.53 -65.40
C ILE A 13 26.28 9.49 -64.76
N ALA A 14 26.05 8.74 -63.68
CA ALA A 14 24.86 8.12 -63.06
C ALA A 14 25.16 7.82 -61.56
N SER A 15 24.25 8.09 -60.63
CA SER A 15 23.30 7.11 -60.06
C SER A 15 23.92 5.98 -59.21
N VAL A 16 24.15 6.20 -57.91
CA VAL A 16 24.06 5.16 -56.86
C VAL A 16 23.56 5.77 -55.53
N LEU A 17 22.28 5.51 -55.26
CA LEU A 17 21.66 5.21 -53.96
C LEU A 17 22.07 6.02 -52.72
N LEU A 18 21.34 7.12 -52.51
CA LEU A 18 20.98 7.60 -51.17
C LEU A 18 19.63 6.95 -50.80
N VAL A 19 19.43 6.67 -49.50
CA VAL A 19 18.26 6.01 -48.86
C VAL A 19 18.45 4.51 -48.60
N PHE A 20 19.04 4.17 -47.44
CA PHE A 20 18.45 3.20 -46.52
C PHE A 20 19.12 3.28 -45.13
N ALA A 21 18.29 3.16 -44.08
CA ALA A 21 18.61 2.85 -42.69
C ALA A 21 19.24 3.93 -41.78
N LEU A 22 18.45 4.99 -41.55
CA LEU A 22 18.33 5.61 -40.24
C LEU A 22 17.41 4.72 -39.38
N ALA A 23 17.96 3.75 -38.63
CA ALA A 23 17.28 3.06 -37.51
C ALA A 23 18.20 2.05 -36.83
N LEU A 24 19.17 2.51 -36.05
CA LEU A 24 19.76 1.73 -34.96
C LEU A 24 20.00 2.69 -33.78
N ALA A 25 18.94 3.39 -33.37
CA ALA A 25 18.82 3.76 -31.97
C ALA A 25 18.57 2.44 -31.25
N GLY A 26 19.65 1.84 -30.73
CA GLY A 26 19.57 0.67 -29.89
C GLY A 26 18.57 0.97 -28.78
N SER A 27 17.43 0.28 -28.82
CA SER A 27 16.62 0.06 -27.64
C SER A 27 17.54 -0.55 -26.60
N ALA A 28 17.94 0.25 -25.62
CA ALA A 28 18.42 -0.26 -24.36
C ALA A 28 17.25 -1.01 -23.74
N GLN A 29 17.08 -2.28 -24.12
CA GLN A 29 16.31 -3.21 -23.32
C GLN A 29 17.02 -3.25 -21.97
N ALA A 30 16.36 -2.68 -20.97
CA ALA A 30 16.75 -2.84 -19.59
C ALA A 30 17.00 -4.35 -19.35
N PRO A 31 18.11 -4.73 -18.70
CA PRO A 31 18.43 -6.13 -18.51
C PRO A 31 17.25 -6.83 -17.83
N ALA A 32 16.71 -7.85 -18.50
CA ALA A 32 15.75 -8.76 -17.91
C ALA A 32 16.43 -9.43 -16.69
N GLY A 33 16.02 -9.05 -15.48
CA GLY A 33 16.50 -9.68 -14.26
C GLY A 33 16.75 -8.76 -13.05
N THR A 34 16.70 -7.43 -13.19
CA THR A 34 16.69 -6.56 -12.00
C THR A 34 15.28 -6.47 -11.45
N SER A 35 15.06 -7.10 -10.29
CA SER A 35 13.88 -6.87 -9.47
C SER A 35 13.67 -5.37 -9.30
N VAL A 36 12.48 -4.87 -9.69
CA VAL A 36 12.07 -3.49 -9.41
C VAL A 36 11.89 -3.24 -7.90
N LEU A 37 11.74 -4.32 -7.12
CA LEU A 37 11.58 -4.21 -5.67
C LEU A 37 12.90 -3.89 -4.97
N PRO A 38 12.92 -2.90 -4.06
CA PRO A 38 14.08 -2.63 -3.23
C PRO A 38 14.51 -3.87 -2.41
N PRO A 39 15.80 -4.07 -2.12
CA PRO A 39 16.26 -5.21 -1.33
C PRO A 39 15.59 -5.28 0.04
N GLY A 40 15.14 -6.48 0.44
CA GLY A 40 14.55 -6.73 1.75
C GLY A 40 13.09 -6.29 1.89
N THR A 41 12.43 -5.80 0.83
CA THR A 41 11.00 -5.51 0.85
C THR A 41 10.17 -6.76 0.59
N LEU A 42 8.90 -6.72 0.99
CA LEU A 42 7.93 -7.73 0.60
C LEU A 42 7.82 -7.80 -0.92
N GLY A 43 7.60 -9.01 -1.43
CA GLY A 43 7.29 -9.27 -2.83
C GLY A 43 6.18 -10.30 -2.95
N PRO A 44 5.53 -10.39 -4.12
CA PRO A 44 4.51 -11.39 -4.38
C PRO A 44 5.13 -12.78 -4.51
N THR A 45 4.45 -13.78 -3.97
CA THR A 45 4.78 -15.20 -4.17
C THR A 45 4.31 -15.69 -5.54
N ASP A 46 4.89 -16.79 -6.04
CA ASP A 46 4.44 -17.40 -7.30
C ASP A 46 2.96 -17.80 -7.26
N MET A 47 2.48 -18.25 -6.10
CA MET A 47 1.07 -18.54 -5.87
C MET A 47 0.21 -17.29 -6.02
N GLN A 48 0.61 -16.16 -5.44
CA GLN A 48 -0.12 -14.89 -5.58
C GLN A 48 -0.13 -14.39 -7.03
N ARG A 49 0.99 -14.53 -7.75
CA ARG A 49 1.04 -14.21 -9.19
C ARG A 49 0.06 -15.06 -9.99
N ALA A 50 -0.03 -16.36 -9.71
CA ALA A 50 -0.99 -17.26 -10.34
C ALA A 50 -2.44 -16.93 -9.97
N THR A 51 -2.67 -16.61 -8.69
CA THR A 51 -3.99 -16.21 -8.17
C THR A 51 -4.46 -14.90 -8.81
N ALA A 52 -3.60 -13.90 -8.97
CA ALA A 52 -3.93 -12.65 -9.66
C ALA A 52 -4.47 -12.91 -11.07
N ARG A 53 -3.79 -13.76 -11.86
CA ARG A 53 -4.25 -14.16 -13.20
C ARG A 53 -5.62 -14.86 -13.16
N LYS A 54 -5.85 -15.70 -12.14
CA LYS A 54 -7.12 -16.41 -11.97
C LYS A 54 -8.26 -15.46 -11.61
N VAL A 55 -8.04 -14.58 -10.63
CA VAL A 55 -9.01 -13.55 -10.21
C VAL A 55 -9.32 -12.60 -11.37
N GLY A 56 -8.28 -12.15 -12.09
CA GLY A 56 -8.40 -11.33 -13.29
C GLY A 56 -9.38 -11.92 -14.31
N ARG A 57 -9.13 -13.19 -14.71
CA ARG A 57 -10.02 -13.90 -15.65
C ARG A 57 -11.44 -14.09 -15.12
N ILE A 58 -11.60 -14.46 -13.85
CA ILE A 58 -12.95 -14.65 -13.26
C ILE A 58 -13.75 -13.35 -13.33
N LEU A 59 -13.15 -12.22 -12.96
CA LEU A 59 -13.85 -10.94 -13.00
C LEU A 59 -14.09 -10.43 -14.42
N GLU A 60 -13.15 -10.59 -15.35
CA GLU A 60 -13.38 -10.21 -16.75
C GLU A 60 -14.47 -11.06 -17.43
N GLU A 61 -14.48 -12.39 -17.19
CA GLU A 61 -15.34 -13.33 -17.92
C GLU A 61 -16.72 -13.53 -17.26
N ALA A 62 -16.78 -13.55 -15.92
CA ALA A 62 -17.98 -13.95 -15.18
C ALA A 62 -18.69 -12.79 -14.47
N HIS A 63 -18.05 -11.62 -14.31
CA HIS A 63 -18.69 -10.50 -13.62
C HIS A 63 -19.84 -9.90 -14.43
N TYR A 64 -20.94 -9.55 -13.74
CA TYR A 64 -22.17 -9.06 -14.37
C TYR A 64 -21.96 -7.78 -15.22
N SER A 65 -21.09 -6.88 -14.77
CA SER A 65 -20.82 -5.62 -15.48
C SER A 65 -20.15 -5.81 -16.85
N ARG A 66 -19.55 -6.99 -17.11
CA ARG A 66 -18.80 -7.31 -18.34
C ARG A 66 -17.78 -6.23 -18.75
N ALA A 67 -17.22 -5.54 -17.76
CA ALA A 67 -16.25 -4.50 -18.01
C ALA A 67 -14.95 -5.10 -18.54
N SER A 68 -14.40 -4.50 -19.60
CA SER A 68 -13.05 -4.83 -20.08
C SER A 68 -12.01 -4.16 -19.20
N LEU A 69 -10.92 -4.88 -18.94
CA LEU A 69 -9.76 -4.34 -18.25
C LEU A 69 -8.85 -3.62 -19.25
N ASP A 70 -9.30 -2.43 -19.64
CA ASP A 70 -8.60 -1.49 -20.52
C ASP A 70 -7.75 -0.50 -19.71
N GLU A 71 -7.11 0.46 -20.39
CA GLU A 71 -6.33 1.52 -19.73
C GLU A 71 -7.17 2.33 -18.73
N ARG A 72 -8.45 2.57 -19.03
CA ARG A 72 -9.35 3.34 -18.17
C ARG A 72 -9.63 2.60 -16.87
N MET A 73 -9.93 1.31 -16.96
CA MET A 73 -10.12 0.47 -15.78
C MET A 73 -8.81 0.36 -14.98
N SER A 74 -7.66 0.25 -15.66
CA SER A 74 -6.35 0.21 -15.00
C SER A 74 -6.09 1.47 -14.15
N GLU A 75 -6.39 2.65 -14.68
CA GLU A 75 -6.28 3.91 -13.92
C GLU A 75 -7.21 3.92 -12.68
N VAL A 76 -8.44 3.41 -12.81
CA VAL A 76 -9.37 3.29 -11.67
C VAL A 76 -8.79 2.36 -10.60
N VAL A 77 -8.26 1.20 -10.99
CA VAL A 77 -7.66 0.24 -10.05
C VAL A 77 -6.44 0.86 -9.36
N TYR A 78 -5.60 1.57 -10.12
CA TYR A 78 -4.45 2.30 -9.59
C TYR A 78 -4.85 3.33 -8.54
N HIS A 79 -5.84 4.18 -8.84
CA HIS A 79 -6.33 5.18 -7.89
C HIS A 79 -6.92 4.54 -6.63
N ARG A 80 -7.72 3.47 -6.78
CA ARG A 80 -8.25 2.71 -5.64
C ARG A 80 -7.16 2.10 -4.78
N PHE A 81 -6.07 1.63 -5.39
CA PHE A 81 -4.94 1.10 -4.65
C PHE A 81 -4.21 2.20 -3.88
N LEU A 82 -4.02 3.39 -4.47
CA LEU A 82 -3.50 4.55 -3.74
C LEU A 82 -4.43 4.98 -2.60
N GLU A 83 -5.75 4.96 -2.80
CA GLU A 83 -6.74 5.25 -1.74
C GLU A 83 -6.70 4.22 -0.61
N PHE A 84 -6.51 2.93 -0.95
CA PHE A 84 -6.34 1.86 0.02
C PHE A 84 -5.10 2.09 0.91
N LEU A 85 -3.99 2.55 0.32
CA LEU A 85 -2.76 2.82 1.04
C LEU A 85 -2.83 4.14 1.82
N ASP A 86 -3.16 5.23 1.14
CA ASP A 86 -3.09 6.59 1.71
C ASP A 86 -4.26 7.47 1.25
N GLY A 87 -5.49 7.00 1.49
CA GLY A 87 -6.70 7.76 1.18
C GLY A 87 -6.84 9.10 1.91
N GLN A 88 -6.05 9.36 2.97
CA GLN A 88 -5.99 10.66 3.67
C GLN A 88 -4.78 11.50 3.25
N ARG A 89 -4.01 11.05 2.26
CA ARG A 89 -2.86 11.77 1.67
C ARG A 89 -1.92 12.35 2.72
N SER A 90 -1.58 11.49 3.68
CA SER A 90 -0.88 11.82 4.92
C SER A 90 0.45 11.09 5.07
N TYR A 91 0.90 10.33 4.06
CA TYR A 91 2.14 9.57 4.08
C TYR A 91 2.96 9.78 2.80
N PHE A 92 2.36 9.73 1.61
CA PHE A 92 3.09 10.00 0.37
C PHE A 92 3.30 11.50 0.12
N VAL A 93 4.42 11.83 -0.52
CA VAL A 93 4.65 13.16 -1.10
C VAL A 93 4.36 13.16 -2.60
N ALA A 94 4.17 14.34 -3.19
CA ALA A 94 3.82 14.50 -4.60
C ALA A 94 4.81 13.78 -5.54
N SER A 95 6.11 13.80 -5.24
CA SER A 95 7.12 13.11 -6.04
C SER A 95 6.97 11.59 -6.02
N ASP A 96 6.48 11.00 -4.93
CA ASP A 96 6.19 9.56 -4.88
C ASP A 96 5.06 9.22 -5.86
N ILE A 97 4.00 10.05 -5.88
CA ILE A 97 2.86 9.86 -6.78
C ILE A 97 3.26 10.04 -8.25
N GLU A 98 4.09 11.04 -8.55
CA GLU A 98 4.64 11.24 -9.89
C GLU A 98 5.43 10.02 -10.38
N GLU A 99 6.25 9.41 -9.52
CA GLU A 99 6.96 8.16 -9.82
C GLU A 99 5.97 7.02 -10.13
N PHE A 100 4.90 6.91 -9.34
CA PHE A 100 3.92 5.83 -9.48
C PHE A 100 3.01 5.97 -10.70
N ASN A 101 2.80 7.20 -11.20
CA ASN A 101 1.97 7.45 -12.38
C ASN A 101 2.47 6.69 -13.62
N ALA A 102 3.75 6.32 -13.66
CA ALA A 102 4.32 5.45 -14.71
C ALA A 102 3.61 4.08 -14.81
N TYR A 103 3.02 3.60 -13.72
CA TYR A 103 2.35 2.31 -13.64
C TYR A 103 0.83 2.40 -13.82
N GLY A 104 0.22 3.59 -13.71
CA GLY A 104 -1.23 3.74 -13.56
C GLY A 104 -2.06 3.03 -14.63
N LYS A 105 -1.63 3.13 -15.90
CA LYS A 105 -2.29 2.50 -17.05
C LYS A 105 -2.03 1.00 -17.19
N GLN A 106 -1.11 0.45 -16.42
CA GLN A 106 -0.65 -0.93 -16.53
C GLN A 106 -1.25 -1.83 -15.44
N PHE A 107 -1.95 -1.29 -14.44
CA PHE A 107 -2.49 -2.08 -13.31
C PHE A 107 -3.37 -3.24 -13.76
N GLY A 108 -4.18 -3.06 -14.80
CA GLY A 108 -4.98 -4.14 -15.36
C GLY A 108 -4.12 -5.24 -16.01
N ASP A 109 -3.17 -4.86 -16.85
CA ASP A 109 -2.25 -5.79 -17.50
C ASP A 109 -1.36 -6.55 -16.49
N MET A 110 -0.96 -5.89 -15.40
CA MET A 110 -0.22 -6.51 -14.30
C MET A 110 -1.02 -7.65 -13.66
N ILE A 111 -2.32 -7.47 -13.46
CA ILE A 111 -3.19 -8.52 -12.91
C ILE A 111 -3.37 -9.66 -13.91
N ARG A 112 -3.60 -9.33 -15.19
CA ARG A 112 -3.77 -10.33 -16.26
C ARG A 112 -2.53 -11.20 -16.46
N THR A 113 -1.34 -10.62 -16.33
CA THR A 113 -0.05 -11.32 -16.49
C THR A 113 0.48 -11.90 -15.17
N GLY A 114 0.00 -11.42 -14.02
CA GLY A 114 0.56 -11.73 -12.70
C GLY A 114 1.87 -10.98 -12.40
N SER A 115 2.20 -9.94 -13.18
CA SER A 115 3.38 -9.07 -13.00
C SER A 115 3.08 -7.96 -11.99
N ILE A 116 2.73 -8.35 -10.77
CA ILE A 116 2.19 -7.44 -9.74
C ILE A 116 3.26 -6.75 -8.86
N ASP A 117 4.54 -6.85 -9.22
CA ASP A 117 5.65 -6.20 -8.50
C ASP A 117 5.48 -4.68 -8.33
N PRO A 118 4.94 -3.91 -9.30
CA PRO A 118 4.76 -2.47 -9.11
C PRO A 118 3.84 -2.12 -7.94
N ALA A 119 2.82 -2.93 -7.66
CA ALA A 119 1.98 -2.72 -6.47
C ALA A 119 2.76 -2.91 -5.16
N TYR A 120 3.68 -3.88 -5.13
CA TYR A 120 4.56 -4.12 -3.99
C TYR A 120 5.64 -3.04 -3.84
N LEU A 121 6.12 -2.46 -4.96
CA LEU A 121 7.00 -1.30 -4.95
C LEU A 121 6.32 -0.09 -4.30
N ILE A 122 5.09 0.22 -4.73
CA ILE A 122 4.29 1.32 -4.16
C ILE A 122 4.04 1.08 -2.67
N PHE A 123 3.67 -0.15 -2.30
CA PHE A 123 3.50 -0.54 -0.89
C PHE A 123 4.80 -0.39 -0.09
N ALA A 124 5.95 -0.77 -0.65
CA ALA A 124 7.23 -0.62 0.02
C ALA A 124 7.55 0.86 0.31
N ARG A 125 7.28 1.76 -0.64
CA ARG A 125 7.41 3.21 -0.40
C ARG A 125 6.43 3.68 0.67
N PHE A 126 5.18 3.18 0.66
CA PHE A 126 4.21 3.50 1.72
C PHE A 126 4.72 3.08 3.09
N GLN A 127 5.24 1.86 3.22
CA GLN A 127 5.81 1.33 4.46
C GLN A 127 7.00 2.19 4.93
N GLN A 128 7.89 2.57 4.01
CA GLN A 128 8.99 3.49 4.29
C GLN A 128 8.47 4.83 4.83
N ARG A 129 7.54 5.48 4.13
CA ARG A 129 6.96 6.77 4.55
C ARG A 129 6.31 6.65 5.93
N ASN A 130 5.56 5.58 6.19
CA ASN A 130 4.97 5.32 7.51
C ASN A 130 6.03 5.30 8.61
N ARG A 131 7.16 4.61 8.41
CA ARG A 131 8.25 4.58 9.40
C ARG A 131 8.82 5.97 9.64
N GLU A 132 9.14 6.71 8.58
CA GLU A 132 9.68 8.08 8.67
C GLU A 132 8.71 8.99 9.45
N ARG A 133 7.41 8.91 9.14
CA ARG A 133 6.37 9.72 9.79
C ARG A 133 6.20 9.39 11.27
N LEU A 134 6.17 8.10 11.62
CA LEU A 134 6.03 7.66 13.01
C LEU A 134 7.26 8.01 13.85
N GLN A 135 8.46 7.90 13.27
CA GLN A 135 9.69 8.34 13.93
C GLN A 135 9.70 9.86 14.17
N HIS A 136 9.27 10.65 13.19
CA HIS A 136 9.10 12.09 13.35
C HIS A 136 8.07 12.41 14.45
N ALA A 137 6.91 11.75 14.44
CA ALA A 137 5.87 11.90 15.46
C ALA A 137 6.40 11.60 16.87
N LEU A 138 7.15 10.51 17.04
CA LEU A 138 7.79 10.14 18.31
C LEU A 138 8.81 11.20 18.76
N ALA A 139 9.56 11.79 17.83
CA ALA A 139 10.50 12.86 18.15
C ALA A 139 9.79 14.14 18.64
N LEU A 140 8.64 14.49 18.06
CA LEU A 140 7.83 15.64 18.47
C LEU A 140 7.31 15.51 19.92
N LEU A 141 7.06 14.30 20.41
CA LEU A 141 6.58 14.06 21.78
C LEU A 141 7.59 14.41 22.89
N LYS A 142 8.84 14.76 22.53
CA LYS A 142 9.86 15.21 23.50
C LYS A 142 9.58 16.61 24.05
N THR A 143 8.76 17.39 23.37
CA THR A 143 8.48 18.79 23.72
C THR A 143 6.98 19.03 23.68
N GLU A 144 6.47 19.74 24.67
CA GLU A 144 5.05 20.11 24.72
C GLU A 144 4.71 21.02 23.52
N PRO A 145 3.65 20.71 22.75
CA PRO A 145 3.20 21.60 21.69
C PRO A 145 2.75 22.94 22.26
N ASP A 146 3.08 24.03 21.56
CA ASP A 146 2.55 25.36 21.93
C ASP A 146 1.06 25.45 21.53
N PHE A 147 0.16 25.34 22.51
CA PHE A 147 -1.29 25.44 22.32
C PHE A 147 -1.81 26.88 22.22
N THR A 148 -0.95 27.90 22.32
CA THR A 148 -1.35 29.31 22.19
C THR A 148 -1.40 29.79 20.74
N VAL A 149 -0.75 29.06 19.83
CA VAL A 149 -0.76 29.36 18.39
C VAL A 149 -2.15 29.09 17.79
N ASN A 150 -2.70 30.09 17.10
CA ASN A 150 -3.96 29.98 16.37
C ASN A 150 -3.77 29.23 15.04
N GLU A 151 -4.23 27.99 15.00
CA GLU A 151 -4.13 27.11 13.84
C GLU A 151 -5.24 26.07 13.80
N SER A 152 -5.46 25.48 12.63
CA SER A 152 -6.47 24.45 12.40
C SER A 152 -5.84 23.14 11.91
N PHE A 153 -6.57 22.05 12.17
CA PHE A 153 -6.25 20.72 11.68
C PHE A 153 -7.39 20.22 10.76
N GLU A 154 -7.04 19.82 9.54
CA GLU A 154 -7.98 19.28 8.56
C GLU A 154 -8.11 17.77 8.78
N PHE A 155 -9.30 17.32 9.22
CA PHE A 155 -9.56 15.91 9.50
C PHE A 155 -9.80 15.07 8.25
N ASP A 156 -10.49 15.63 7.26
CA ASP A 156 -10.78 14.96 6.00
C ASP A 156 -9.87 15.52 4.91
N ARG A 157 -8.88 14.72 4.53
CA ARG A 157 -7.89 15.04 3.50
C ARG A 157 -8.05 14.18 2.25
N THR A 158 -9.19 13.53 2.10
CA THR A 158 -9.49 12.65 0.94
C THR A 158 -9.31 13.35 -0.40
N HIS A 159 -9.59 14.66 -0.46
CA HIS A 159 -9.48 15.49 -1.66
C HIS A 159 -8.32 16.50 -1.61
N ALA A 160 -7.55 16.55 -0.52
CA ALA A 160 -6.43 17.48 -0.37
C ALA A 160 -5.31 17.18 -1.39
N PRO A 161 -4.48 18.15 -1.82
CA PRO A 161 -3.29 17.80 -2.60
C PRO A 161 -2.33 16.94 -1.76
N TRP A 162 -1.61 16.03 -2.43
CA TRP A 162 -0.47 15.36 -1.81
C TRP A 162 0.55 16.41 -1.37
N PRO A 163 1.13 16.31 -0.16
CA PRO A 163 2.16 17.24 0.29
C PRO A 163 3.30 17.35 -0.73
N ALA A 164 3.70 18.58 -1.08
CA ALA A 164 4.65 18.82 -2.15
C ALA A 164 6.04 18.24 -1.85
N ASP A 165 6.44 18.29 -0.57
CA ASP A 165 7.77 17.89 -0.11
C ASP A 165 7.74 17.39 1.34
N ALA A 166 8.92 17.00 1.82
CA ALA A 166 9.11 16.52 3.19
C ALA A 166 8.78 17.58 4.25
N ALA A 167 9.05 18.87 3.99
CA ALA A 167 8.79 19.93 4.95
C ALA A 167 7.27 20.16 5.15
N THR A 168 6.52 20.14 4.05
CA THR A 168 5.06 20.21 4.07
C THR A 168 4.45 19.01 4.79
N MET A 169 5.05 17.83 4.60
CA MET A 169 4.63 16.61 5.30
C MET A 169 4.97 16.64 6.80
N ASP A 170 6.15 17.16 7.18
CA ASP A 170 6.54 17.32 8.59
C ASP A 170 5.55 18.27 9.30
N GLU A 171 5.16 19.37 8.68
CA GLU A 171 4.19 20.30 9.24
C GLU A 171 2.79 19.68 9.39
N LEU A 172 2.34 18.88 8.41
CA LEU A 172 1.10 18.11 8.52
C LEU A 172 1.12 17.19 9.75
N TRP A 173 2.23 16.48 9.97
CA TRP A 173 2.38 15.57 11.09
C TRP A 173 2.56 16.29 12.42
N ARG A 174 3.20 17.46 12.45
CA ARG A 174 3.24 18.31 13.64
C ARG A 174 1.84 18.69 14.09
N LYS A 175 0.98 19.15 13.17
CA LYS A 175 -0.43 19.46 13.47
C LYS A 175 -1.22 18.24 13.93
N ARG A 176 -1.00 17.08 13.29
CA ARG A 176 -1.63 15.82 13.69
C ARG A 176 -1.27 15.43 15.13
N VAL A 177 0.02 15.45 15.47
CA VAL A 177 0.50 15.12 16.83
C VAL A 177 -0.03 16.13 17.85
N LYS A 178 -0.05 17.43 17.52
CA LYS A 178 -0.65 18.46 18.38
C LYS A 178 -2.14 18.22 18.60
N ASN A 179 -2.90 17.83 17.57
CA ASN A 179 -4.33 17.51 17.69
C ASN A 179 -4.56 16.25 18.54
N ASP A 180 -3.74 15.22 18.37
CA ASP A 180 -3.77 14.01 19.18
C ASP A 180 -3.51 14.32 20.67
N ALA A 181 -2.53 15.20 20.95
CA ALA A 181 -2.21 15.67 22.30
C ALA A 181 -3.34 16.52 22.88
N LEU A 182 -3.88 17.47 22.10
CA LEU A 182 -4.98 18.33 22.51
C LEU A 182 -6.20 17.50 22.95
N SER A 183 -6.54 16.45 22.20
CA SER A 183 -7.65 15.56 22.51
C SER A 183 -7.50 14.89 23.89
N LEU A 184 -6.27 14.49 24.26
CA LEU A 184 -5.97 13.90 25.56
C LEU A 184 -5.97 14.94 26.69
N MET A 185 -5.48 16.14 26.42
CA MET A 185 -5.43 17.23 27.39
C MET A 185 -6.82 17.78 27.70
N LEU A 186 -7.70 17.88 26.70
CA LEU A 186 -9.11 18.21 26.88
C LEU A 186 -9.85 17.14 27.71
N ALA A 187 -9.41 15.89 27.65
CA ALA A 187 -9.88 14.81 28.53
C ALA A 187 -9.26 14.84 29.94
N GLY A 188 -8.52 15.90 30.29
CA GLY A 188 -7.97 16.14 31.62
C GLY A 188 -6.58 15.53 31.88
N LYS A 189 -5.92 14.96 30.87
CA LYS A 189 -4.53 14.47 31.03
C LYS A 189 -3.53 15.62 31.02
N GLN A 190 -2.51 15.52 31.87
CA GLN A 190 -1.35 16.42 31.81
C GLN A 190 -0.40 15.99 30.69
N TRP A 191 0.42 16.92 30.20
CA TRP A 191 1.33 16.68 29.08
C TRP A 191 2.21 15.42 29.23
N PRO A 192 2.89 15.17 30.38
CA PRO A 192 3.73 13.97 30.52
C PRO A 192 2.95 12.66 30.31
N ASP A 193 1.73 12.57 30.84
CA ASP A 193 0.88 11.39 30.68
C ASP A 193 0.32 11.28 29.26
N ALA A 194 -0.06 12.41 28.66
CA ALA A 194 -0.52 12.45 27.28
C ALA A 194 0.58 11.98 26.32
N ALA A 195 1.80 12.48 26.48
CA ALA A 195 2.98 12.08 25.71
C ALA A 195 3.29 10.59 25.87
N GLU A 196 3.17 10.02 27.08
CA GLU A 196 3.33 8.58 27.33
C GLU A 196 2.29 7.75 26.57
N VAL A 197 1.02 8.15 26.61
CA VAL A 197 -0.05 7.45 25.88
C VAL A 197 0.19 7.51 24.37
N LEU A 198 0.55 8.69 23.84
CA LEU A 198 0.81 8.85 22.41
C LEU A 198 2.04 8.07 21.96
N ARG A 199 3.10 8.03 22.77
CA ARG A 199 4.30 7.26 22.46
C ARG A 199 3.99 5.78 22.32
N LYS A 200 3.31 5.19 23.30
CA LYS A 200 2.85 3.78 23.22
C LYS A 200 1.97 3.55 22.00
N ARG A 201 1.07 4.50 21.68
CA ARG A 201 0.22 4.42 20.50
C ARG A 201 1.05 4.37 19.21
N TYR A 202 1.98 5.31 19.02
CA TYR A 202 2.80 5.38 17.81
C TYR A 202 3.78 4.21 17.69
N GLU A 203 4.37 3.75 18.79
CA GLU A 203 5.21 2.54 18.81
C GLU A 203 4.43 1.29 18.39
N ARG A 204 3.18 1.12 18.88
CA ARG A 204 2.32 0.02 18.44
C ARG A 204 1.95 0.12 16.96
N VAL A 205 1.69 1.33 16.44
CA VAL A 205 1.45 1.52 15.01
C VAL A 205 2.69 1.13 14.22
N LEU A 206 3.88 1.55 14.66
CA LEU A 206 5.15 1.22 14.01
C LEU A 206 5.39 -0.30 13.97
N LYS A 207 5.17 -1.00 15.08
CA LYS A 207 5.23 -2.48 15.12
C LYS A 207 4.27 -3.12 14.10
N ARG A 208 3.04 -2.62 13.99
CA ARG A 208 2.06 -3.15 13.01
C ARG A 208 2.48 -2.93 11.57
N VAL A 209 3.09 -1.77 11.27
CA VAL A 209 3.63 -1.48 9.93
C VAL A 209 4.68 -2.52 9.53
N ASP A 210 5.51 -2.99 10.48
CA ASP A 210 6.53 -4.01 10.24
C ASP A 210 5.97 -5.44 10.19
N GLN A 211 4.78 -5.68 10.76
CA GLN A 211 4.12 -6.99 10.78
C GLN A 211 3.23 -7.26 9.56
N VAL A 212 3.07 -6.28 8.66
CA VAL A 212 2.31 -6.48 7.42
C VAL A 212 2.96 -7.58 6.59
N THR A 213 2.13 -8.50 6.10
CA THR A 213 2.57 -9.65 5.31
C THR A 213 2.37 -9.40 3.81
N SER A 214 3.01 -10.23 2.98
CA SER A 214 2.77 -10.19 1.53
C SER A 214 1.30 -10.49 1.17
N GLU A 215 0.60 -11.28 1.98
CA GLU A 215 -0.80 -11.60 1.78
C GLU A 215 -1.72 -10.39 1.98
N ASP A 216 -1.43 -9.54 2.97
CA ASP A 216 -2.21 -8.32 3.22
C ASP A 216 -2.11 -7.34 2.04
N VAL A 217 -0.90 -7.20 1.46
CA VAL A 217 -0.66 -6.38 0.26
C VAL A 217 -1.41 -6.94 -0.94
N PHE A 218 -1.35 -8.27 -1.12
CA PHE A 218 -2.05 -8.96 -2.18
C PHE A 218 -3.57 -8.78 -2.09
N GLU A 219 -4.13 -8.97 -0.90
CA GLU A 219 -5.56 -8.80 -0.63
C GLU A 219 -6.00 -7.36 -0.89
N GLY A 220 -5.22 -6.37 -0.46
CA GLY A 220 -5.47 -4.95 -0.76
C GLY A 220 -5.49 -4.64 -2.26
N LEU A 221 -4.53 -5.19 -3.02
CA LEU A 221 -4.47 -5.03 -4.48
C LEU A 221 -5.68 -5.70 -5.16
N MET A 222 -5.99 -6.96 -4.81
CA MET A 222 -7.10 -7.69 -5.41
C MET A 222 -8.46 -7.05 -5.06
N ASN A 223 -8.61 -6.47 -3.87
CA ASN A 223 -9.82 -5.72 -3.51
C ASN A 223 -9.91 -4.37 -4.24
N SER A 224 -8.78 -3.69 -4.46
CA SER A 224 -8.75 -2.48 -5.30
C SER A 224 -9.20 -2.78 -6.74
N TYR A 225 -8.81 -3.96 -7.25
CA TYR A 225 -9.28 -4.48 -8.52
C TYR A 225 -10.76 -4.86 -8.53
N ALA A 226 -11.20 -5.69 -7.57
CA ALA A 226 -12.59 -6.16 -7.48
C ALA A 226 -13.57 -4.98 -7.35
N ARG A 227 -13.26 -3.99 -6.52
CA ARG A 227 -14.10 -2.79 -6.31
C ARG A 227 -14.11 -1.83 -7.50
N ALA A 228 -13.21 -1.99 -8.46
CA ALA A 228 -13.27 -1.25 -9.73
C ALA A 228 -14.41 -1.76 -10.62
N PHE A 229 -14.82 -3.02 -10.48
CA PHE A 229 -15.97 -3.58 -11.19
C PHE A 229 -17.30 -3.20 -10.52
N ASP A 230 -17.38 -3.30 -9.19
CA ASP A 230 -18.58 -3.02 -8.39
C ASP A 230 -18.24 -2.95 -6.89
N PRO A 231 -18.89 -2.09 -6.07
CA PRO A 231 -18.64 -1.97 -4.63
C PRO A 231 -18.86 -3.24 -3.79
N HIS A 232 -19.58 -4.24 -4.28
CA HIS A 232 -19.87 -5.49 -3.56
C HIS A 232 -18.98 -6.66 -3.99
N SER A 233 -18.11 -6.46 -4.98
CA SER A 233 -17.09 -7.43 -5.33
C SER A 233 -15.88 -7.32 -4.41
N SER A 234 -15.50 -8.44 -3.79
CA SER A 234 -14.37 -8.52 -2.87
C SER A 234 -13.54 -9.78 -3.11
N TYR A 235 -12.25 -9.68 -2.84
CA TYR A 235 -11.34 -10.81 -2.73
C TYR A 235 -11.06 -11.07 -1.25
N PHE A 236 -11.02 -12.34 -0.86
CA PHE A 236 -10.69 -12.77 0.49
C PHE A 236 -9.41 -13.61 0.44
N SER A 237 -8.42 -13.25 1.26
CA SER A 237 -7.29 -14.13 1.54
C SER A 237 -7.77 -15.40 2.25
N PRO A 238 -6.97 -16.49 2.34
CA PRO A 238 -7.38 -17.71 3.03
C PRO A 238 -7.87 -17.46 4.45
N ARG A 239 -7.21 -16.55 5.17
CA ARG A 239 -7.61 -16.14 6.52
C ARG A 239 -8.94 -15.38 6.50
N SER A 240 -9.07 -14.35 5.67
CA SER A 240 -10.31 -13.56 5.57
C SER A 240 -11.49 -14.40 5.10
N SER A 241 -11.25 -15.39 4.24
CA SER A 241 -12.28 -16.33 3.77
C SER A 241 -12.77 -17.24 4.88
N GLU A 242 -11.88 -17.68 5.77
CA GLU A 242 -12.26 -18.49 6.93
C GLU A 242 -13.10 -17.67 7.91
N GLU A 243 -12.69 -16.43 8.21
CA GLU A 243 -13.47 -15.51 9.05
C GLU A 243 -14.87 -15.23 8.47
N TYR A 244 -14.95 -15.00 7.16
CA TYR A 244 -16.23 -14.83 6.47
C TYR A 244 -17.10 -16.10 6.56
N ARG A 245 -16.52 -17.28 6.40
CA ARG A 245 -17.23 -18.57 6.53
C ARG A 245 -17.77 -18.77 7.95
N ILE A 246 -16.97 -18.45 8.97
CA ILE A 246 -17.38 -18.50 10.38
C ILE A 246 -18.59 -17.56 10.59
N GLN A 247 -18.49 -16.32 10.10
CA GLN A 247 -19.57 -15.34 10.22
C GLN A 247 -20.87 -15.79 9.53
N MET A 248 -20.77 -16.42 8.35
CA MET A 248 -21.93 -16.87 7.58
C MET A 248 -22.56 -18.16 8.12
N SER A 249 -21.74 -19.12 8.54
CA SER A 249 -22.22 -20.40 9.05
C SER A 249 -22.71 -20.32 10.50
N LEU A 250 -22.33 -19.26 11.23
CA LEU A 250 -22.47 -19.14 12.68
C LEU A 250 -21.85 -20.34 13.43
N ASN A 251 -20.93 -21.04 12.76
CA ASN A 251 -20.23 -22.20 13.28
C ASN A 251 -18.74 -21.88 13.37
N TYR A 252 -18.20 -21.99 14.57
CA TYR A 252 -16.82 -21.70 14.87
C TYR A 252 -16.12 -22.95 15.40
N GLU A 253 -15.05 -23.36 14.73
CA GLU A 253 -14.18 -24.42 15.21
C GLU A 253 -12.98 -23.79 15.93
N GLY A 254 -13.00 -23.84 17.26
CA GLY A 254 -11.89 -23.35 18.07
C GLY A 254 -12.14 -23.52 19.57
N ILE A 255 -11.37 -22.83 20.40
CA ILE A 255 -11.43 -23.00 21.85
C ILE A 255 -12.69 -22.41 22.50
N GLY A 256 -13.53 -21.69 21.76
CA GLY A 256 -14.72 -21.03 22.31
C GLY A 256 -14.41 -19.80 23.16
N ALA A 257 -13.44 -18.97 22.73
CA ALA A 257 -13.10 -17.71 23.40
C ALA A 257 -12.79 -16.61 22.37
N SER A 258 -13.19 -15.38 22.70
CA SER A 258 -12.83 -14.17 21.96
C SER A 258 -11.50 -13.63 22.45
N LEU A 259 -10.57 -13.40 21.53
CA LEU A 259 -9.20 -13.01 21.81
C LEU A 259 -8.92 -11.61 21.25
N GLN A 260 -8.12 -10.83 21.98
CA GLN A 260 -7.64 -9.54 21.51
C GLN A 260 -6.19 -9.33 21.94
N ILE A 261 -5.40 -8.65 21.11
CA ILE A 261 -4.06 -8.25 21.49
C ILE A 261 -4.14 -7.01 22.38
N VAL A 262 -3.72 -7.15 23.65
CA VAL A 262 -3.62 -6.07 24.63
C VAL A 262 -2.18 -6.04 25.15
N ASP A 263 -1.50 -4.91 24.99
CA ASP A 263 -0.11 -4.71 25.41
C ASP A 263 0.83 -5.83 24.96
N ASP A 264 0.76 -6.19 23.67
CA ASP A 264 1.57 -7.24 23.02
C ASP A 264 1.27 -8.68 23.49
N TYR A 265 0.27 -8.90 24.36
CA TYR A 265 -0.20 -10.23 24.73
C TYR A 265 -1.55 -10.54 24.08
N VAL A 266 -1.75 -11.80 23.69
CA VAL A 266 -3.07 -12.30 23.31
C VAL A 266 -3.87 -12.50 24.60
N THR A 267 -4.90 -11.70 24.79
CA THR A 267 -5.74 -11.68 25.99
C THR A 267 -7.15 -12.20 25.69
N ILE A 268 -7.69 -13.00 26.60
CA ILE A 268 -9.07 -13.49 26.53
C ILE A 268 -10.02 -12.37 26.92
N MET A 269 -10.81 -11.90 25.96
CA MET A 269 -11.82 -10.85 26.18
C MET A 269 -13.15 -11.41 26.68
N ASN A 270 -13.52 -12.58 26.17
CA ASN A 270 -14.74 -13.27 26.59
C ASN A 270 -14.61 -14.78 26.36
N VAL A 271 -15.19 -15.58 27.24
CA VAL A 271 -15.32 -17.03 27.07
C VAL A 271 -16.76 -17.32 26.66
N LEU A 272 -16.96 -18.06 25.57
CA LEU A 272 -18.29 -18.41 25.08
C LEU A 272 -18.88 -19.50 25.96
N GLU A 273 -20.03 -19.21 26.58
CA GLU A 273 -20.78 -20.18 27.37
C GLU A 273 -21.17 -21.39 26.50
N GLY A 274 -21.00 -22.60 27.06
CA GLY A 274 -21.20 -23.85 26.33
C GLY A 274 -20.08 -24.23 25.36
N GLY A 275 -19.06 -23.38 25.17
CA GLY A 275 -17.87 -23.69 24.37
C GLY A 275 -16.80 -24.49 25.13
N PRO A 276 -15.78 -25.03 24.44
CA PRO A 276 -14.74 -25.85 25.06
C PRO A 276 -13.99 -25.17 26.22
N ALA A 277 -13.64 -23.88 26.09
CA ALA A 277 -12.99 -23.12 27.15
C ALA A 277 -13.87 -22.96 28.40
N ALA A 278 -15.18 -22.74 28.24
CA ALA A 278 -16.12 -22.69 29.35
C ALA A 278 -16.27 -24.06 30.02
N MET A 279 -16.36 -25.14 29.23
CA MET A 279 -16.46 -26.51 29.74
C MET A 279 -15.21 -26.95 30.51
N ALA A 280 -14.02 -26.55 30.06
CA ALA A 280 -12.77 -26.81 30.75
C ALA A 280 -12.66 -26.03 32.06
N GLY A 281 -13.25 -24.83 32.14
CA GLY A 281 -13.28 -23.99 33.35
C GLY A 281 -11.92 -23.45 33.79
N THR A 282 -10.87 -23.64 33.00
CA THR A 282 -9.49 -23.22 33.31
C THR A 282 -9.12 -21.85 32.74
N LEU A 283 -9.89 -21.34 31.79
CA LEU A 283 -9.66 -20.05 31.14
C LEU A 283 -10.69 -19.03 31.60
N THR A 284 -10.22 -17.84 31.96
CA THR A 284 -11.04 -16.74 32.45
C THR A 284 -10.76 -15.44 31.69
N THR A 285 -11.67 -14.48 31.80
CA THR A 285 -11.52 -13.16 31.19
C THR A 285 -10.27 -12.45 31.73
N ASN A 286 -9.50 -11.82 30.84
CA ASN A 286 -8.20 -11.18 31.05
C ASN A 286 -7.00 -12.13 31.19
N ASP A 287 -7.18 -13.45 31.06
CA ASP A 287 -6.05 -14.36 30.96
C ASP A 287 -5.22 -14.09 29.70
N ARG A 288 -3.91 -14.31 29.81
CA ARG A 288 -2.93 -14.08 28.74
C ARG A 288 -2.44 -15.41 28.20
N ILE A 289 -2.58 -15.61 26.89
CA ILE A 289 -2.04 -16.76 26.18
C ILE A 289 -0.59 -16.45 25.83
N THR A 290 0.35 -17.15 26.46
CA THR A 290 1.80 -16.96 26.28
C THR A 290 2.43 -17.97 25.31
N GLY A 291 1.69 -19.02 24.94
CA GLY A 291 2.14 -20.03 23.99
C GLY A 291 1.01 -20.97 23.56
N VAL A 292 1.20 -21.60 22.41
CA VAL A 292 0.29 -22.63 21.87
C VAL A 292 1.15 -23.85 21.51
N GLY A 293 0.81 -25.01 22.06
CA GLY A 293 1.41 -26.28 21.68
C GLY A 293 0.45 -27.08 20.82
N GLN A 294 0.90 -27.55 19.66
CA GLN A 294 0.15 -28.53 18.89
C GLN A 294 0.39 -29.90 19.55
N GLY A 295 -0.67 -30.55 20.02
CA GLY A 295 -0.58 -31.93 20.50
C GLY A 295 -0.26 -32.84 19.32
N HIS A 296 0.84 -33.59 19.41
CA HIS A 296 1.13 -34.71 18.51
C HIS A 296 0.36 -35.96 18.97
#